data_AF-A0A9R0ET00-F1
#
_entry.id   AF-A0A9R0ET00-F1
#
_cell.length_a   1.000
_cell.length_b   1.000
_cell.length_c   1.000
_cell.angle_alpha   90.00
_cell.angle_beta   90.00
_cell.angle_gamma   90.00
#
_symmetry.space_group_name_H-M   'P 1'
#
loop_
_entity.id
_entity.type
_entity.pdbx_description
1 polymer ?
#
loop_
_entity_poly.entity_id
_entity_poly.type
_entity_poly.pdbx_seq_one_letter_code
_entity_poly.pdbx_strand_id
1 'polypeptide(L)'
;MKSYYWVFPFLLLHINLLKADTSTDESLDANLLLLKTGIGYMVPFPEKCSEILSDYADYASNFTKCSILHARPIRICKNCIEHYMSFHDKYHELLTTVVNGTSCKSVFISRDRLDAILEYHDNIMGIWEKGHCNACYDWKTGQPVLSNETIHFNELFNQTIDCIMKYIVPSSNDSKVVCDNCMQSYIKLDNYYKTLSADAIGVDSICMDIVDSMNTTRSIWSKTLNCCKVRRTPEVVFLVSTGIISLLPILYYLVLRYCSPMRDLPNVLKQSRFKQSILRSLGRSN
;
A
#
# COMPACT_ATOMS: atom_id res chain seq x y z
N MET A 1 65.19 62.13 -73.49
CA MET A 1 63.89 61.50 -73.19
C MET A 1 64.15 60.24 -72.38
N LYS A 2 63.90 60.33 -71.06
CA LYS A 2 63.80 59.28 -70.02
C LYS A 2 64.98 58.30 -69.81
N SER A 3 65.34 57.92 -68.59
CA SER A 3 65.60 58.59 -67.30
C SER A 3 66.44 57.59 -66.50
N TYR A 4 67.28 58.12 -65.63
CA TYR A 4 68.43 57.53 -64.95
C TYR A 4 68.22 56.31 -64.03
N TYR A 5 69.28 55.49 -64.04
CA TYR A 5 69.83 54.57 -63.03
C TYR A 5 69.69 54.96 -61.53
N TRP A 6 69.59 53.99 -60.62
CA TRP A 6 70.68 53.43 -59.78
C TRP A 6 70.14 52.47 -58.69
N VAL A 7 71.06 51.76 -58.04
CA VAL A 7 70.94 50.48 -57.33
C VAL A 7 70.82 50.62 -55.78
N PHE A 8 70.23 49.59 -55.11
CA PHE A 8 70.24 49.17 -53.66
C PHE A 8 69.48 50.01 -52.60
N PRO A 9 69.16 49.51 -51.35
CA PRO A 9 69.03 48.15 -50.78
C PRO A 9 67.79 47.92 -49.83
N PHE A 10 67.72 46.72 -49.22
CA PHE A 10 66.85 46.19 -48.14
C PHE A 10 66.11 47.17 -47.18
N LEU A 11 64.82 46.92 -46.89
CA LEU A 11 64.20 47.19 -45.58
C LEU A 11 63.00 46.24 -45.33
N LEU A 12 63.04 45.50 -44.22
CA LEU A 12 61.95 44.70 -43.65
C LEU A 12 60.77 45.60 -43.28
N LEU A 13 59.55 45.28 -43.73
CA LEU A 13 58.32 45.91 -43.26
C LEU A 13 57.44 44.90 -42.51
N HIS A 14 57.19 45.21 -41.24
CA HIS A 14 56.26 44.57 -40.32
C HIS A 14 54.84 44.45 -40.93
N ILE A 15 54.28 43.25 -40.89
CA ILE A 15 52.84 43.04 -41.04
C ILE A 15 52.21 43.17 -39.65
N ASN A 16 51.35 44.17 -39.47
CA ASN A 16 50.46 44.28 -38.32
C ASN A 16 49.40 43.18 -38.41
N LEU A 17 49.50 42.18 -37.55
CA LEU A 17 48.42 41.26 -37.23
C LEU A 17 47.47 41.97 -36.26
N LEU A 18 46.29 42.34 -36.75
CA LEU A 18 45.16 42.71 -35.90
C LEU A 18 44.85 41.52 -34.97
N LYS A 19 45.07 41.73 -33.67
CA LYS A 19 44.65 40.82 -32.62
C LYS A 19 43.12 40.96 -32.51
N ALA A 20 42.39 39.91 -32.88
CA ALA A 20 40.97 39.81 -32.57
C ALA A 20 40.84 39.60 -31.05
N ASP A 21 40.06 40.45 -30.40
CA ASP A 21 39.74 40.35 -28.97
C ASP A 21 38.90 39.09 -28.71
N THR A 22 39.54 38.04 -28.21
CA THR A 22 38.93 36.81 -27.70
C THR A 22 38.66 36.96 -26.20
N SER A 23 37.54 37.57 -25.83
CA SER A 23 37.11 37.62 -24.41
C SER A 23 35.62 37.36 -24.17
N THR A 24 34.84 37.09 -25.23
CA THR A 24 33.40 36.81 -25.14
C THR A 24 32.99 35.40 -25.59
N ASP A 25 33.90 34.63 -26.19
CA ASP A 25 33.60 33.34 -26.83
C ASP A 25 33.76 32.13 -25.88
N GLU A 26 34.60 32.26 -24.86
CA GLU A 26 34.95 31.14 -23.96
C GLU A 26 33.79 30.72 -23.04
N SER A 27 32.90 31.65 -22.69
CA SER A 27 31.73 31.35 -21.84
C SER A 27 30.58 30.70 -22.61
N LEU A 28 30.42 31.02 -23.89
CA LEU A 28 29.37 30.44 -24.73
C LEU A 28 29.70 28.99 -25.10
N ASP A 29 30.97 28.73 -25.41
CA ASP A 29 31.44 27.42 -25.84
C ASP A 29 31.44 26.40 -24.67
N ALA A 30 31.79 26.83 -23.46
CA ALA A 30 31.67 25.99 -22.25
C ALA A 30 30.22 25.58 -21.96
N ASN A 31 29.27 26.51 -22.10
CA ASN A 31 27.84 26.23 -21.92
C ASN A 31 27.30 25.27 -22.99
N LEU A 32 27.79 25.38 -24.23
CA LEU A 32 27.42 24.49 -25.33
C LEU A 32 27.99 23.07 -25.14
N LEU A 33 29.19 22.96 -24.55
CA LEU A 33 29.84 21.69 -24.23
C LEU A 33 29.17 20.97 -23.06
N LEU A 34 28.69 21.73 -22.06
CA LEU A 34 27.86 21.22 -20.96
C LEU A 34 26.52 20.65 -21.49
N LEU A 35 25.90 21.34 -22.45
CA LEU A 35 24.67 20.90 -23.11
C LEU A 35 24.89 19.62 -23.94
N LYS A 36 26.07 19.47 -24.55
CA LYS A 36 26.46 18.29 -25.35
C LYS A 36 26.86 17.08 -24.52
N THR A 37 27.33 17.28 -23.28
CA THR A 37 27.70 16.22 -22.35
C THR A 37 26.56 15.77 -21.43
N GLY A 38 25.40 16.43 -21.51
CA GLY A 38 24.26 16.17 -20.64
C GLY A 38 24.44 16.68 -19.21
N ILE A 39 25.48 17.49 -18.97
CA ILE A 39 25.82 18.05 -17.67
C ILE A 39 25.15 19.42 -17.54
N GLY A 40 23.85 19.41 -17.24
CA GLY A 40 23.21 20.53 -16.55
C GLY A 40 22.70 21.71 -17.37
N TYR A 41 21.78 22.42 -16.73
CA TYR A 41 21.08 23.62 -17.18
C TYR A 41 22.06 24.80 -17.34
N MET A 42 21.75 25.73 -18.26
CA MET A 42 22.56 26.92 -18.58
C MET A 42 22.86 27.85 -17.38
N VAL A 43 22.15 27.68 -16.26
CA VAL A 43 22.33 28.44 -15.02
C VAL A 43 22.32 27.46 -13.85
N PRO A 44 23.31 27.50 -12.94
CA PRO A 44 23.29 26.68 -11.74
C PRO A 44 22.09 27.07 -10.87
N PHE A 45 21.44 26.05 -10.29
CA PHE A 45 20.34 26.27 -9.36
C PHE A 45 20.81 27.02 -8.11
N PRO A 46 19.93 27.77 -7.42
CA PRO A 46 20.29 28.39 -6.15
C PRO A 46 20.84 27.33 -5.19
N GLU A 47 22.02 27.57 -4.63
CA GLU A 47 22.73 26.62 -3.74
C GLU A 47 21.79 26.11 -2.63
N LYS A 48 21.02 27.02 -2.03
CA LYS A 48 20.06 26.67 -0.99
C LYS A 48 18.96 25.70 -1.46
N CYS A 49 18.49 25.81 -2.69
CA CYS A 49 17.52 24.86 -3.23
C CYS A 49 18.15 23.49 -3.45
N SER A 50 19.41 23.44 -3.89
CA SER A 50 20.17 22.19 -4.05
C SER A 50 20.43 21.49 -2.72
N GLU A 51 20.75 22.25 -1.66
CA GLU A 51 20.87 21.71 -0.29
C GLU A 51 19.56 21.07 0.18
N ILE A 52 18.43 21.79 0.06
CA ILE A 52 17.12 21.30 0.48
C ILE A 52 16.76 20.01 -0.28
N LEU A 53 17.06 19.95 -1.57
CA LEU A 53 16.84 18.75 -2.38
C LEU A 53 17.72 17.58 -1.92
N SER A 54 18.98 17.84 -1.56
CA SER A 54 19.89 16.82 -1.02
C SER A 54 19.36 16.26 0.30
N ASP A 55 18.97 17.12 1.23
CA ASP A 55 18.38 16.72 2.51
C ASP A 55 17.11 15.87 2.29
N TYR A 56 16.24 16.31 1.37
CA TYR A 56 15.02 15.59 1.02
C TYR A 56 15.34 14.18 0.51
N ALA A 57 16.34 14.05 -0.37
CA ALA A 57 16.77 12.75 -0.90
C ALA A 57 17.31 11.83 0.20
N ASP A 58 18.09 12.38 1.13
CA ASP A 58 18.60 11.62 2.27
C ASP A 58 17.48 11.13 3.20
N TYR A 59 16.50 11.99 3.51
CA TYR A 59 15.36 11.59 4.33
C TYR A 59 14.44 10.57 3.63
N ALA A 60 14.21 10.73 2.32
CA ALA A 60 13.46 9.77 1.52
C ALA A 60 14.15 8.39 1.49
N SER A 61 15.47 8.37 1.32
CA SER A 61 16.29 7.16 1.35
C SER A 61 16.26 6.48 2.72
N ASN A 62 16.39 7.26 3.80
CA ASN A 62 16.33 6.75 5.17
C ASN A 62 14.96 6.14 5.51
N PHE A 63 13.87 6.81 5.15
CA PHE A 63 12.52 6.25 5.32
C PHE A 63 12.35 4.95 4.51
N THR A 64 12.76 4.95 3.24
CA THR A 64 12.68 3.78 2.37
C THR A 64 13.42 2.59 2.97
N LYS A 65 14.67 2.80 3.40
CA LYS A 65 15.47 1.78 4.10
C LYS A 65 14.78 1.28 5.36
N CYS A 66 14.29 2.18 6.21
CA CYS A 66 13.60 1.82 7.45
C CYS A 66 12.35 0.98 7.17
N SER A 67 11.52 1.39 6.21
CA SER A 67 10.26 0.70 5.87
C SER A 67 10.51 -0.73 5.39
N ILE A 68 11.56 -0.96 4.59
CA ILE A 68 11.94 -2.28 4.11
C ILE A 68 12.43 -3.17 5.26
N LEU A 69 13.27 -2.64 6.15
CA LEU A 69 13.80 -3.39 7.30
C LEU A 69 12.71 -3.77 8.32
N HIS A 70 11.62 -2.99 8.38
CA HIS A 70 10.48 -3.22 9.27
C HIS A 70 9.21 -3.67 8.57
N ALA A 71 9.34 -4.25 7.37
CA ALA A 71 8.21 -4.80 6.63
C ALA A 71 7.70 -6.14 7.18
N ARG A 72 8.53 -6.90 7.92
CA ARG A 72 8.17 -8.19 8.53
C ARG A 72 8.94 -8.46 9.83
N PRO A 73 8.26 -8.56 10.99
CA PRO A 73 6.86 -8.16 11.22
C PRO A 73 6.67 -6.66 10.92
N ILE A 74 5.46 -6.25 10.57
CA ILE A 74 5.16 -4.86 10.21
C ILE A 74 5.31 -3.98 11.45
N ARG A 75 6.31 -3.09 11.43
CA ARG A 75 6.62 -2.10 12.49
C ARG A 75 7.00 -0.74 11.89
N ILE A 76 6.45 -0.44 10.72
CA ILE A 76 6.83 0.74 9.93
C ILE A 76 6.38 2.01 10.66
N CYS A 77 5.16 2.03 11.18
CA CYS A 77 4.61 3.23 11.81
C CYS A 77 5.44 3.61 13.03
N LYS A 78 5.70 2.64 13.93
CA LYS A 78 6.47 2.86 15.15
C LYS A 78 7.93 3.22 14.90
N ASN A 79 8.62 2.48 14.02
CA ASN A 79 10.08 2.57 13.91
C ASN A 79 10.53 3.62 12.89
N CYS A 80 9.67 4.01 11.93
CA CYS A 80 10.06 4.91 10.84
C CYS A 80 9.41 6.30 10.93
N ILE A 81 8.70 6.61 12.02
CA ILE A 81 8.02 7.91 12.23
C ILE A 81 8.98 9.10 12.12
N GLU A 82 10.18 9.01 12.71
CA GLU A 82 11.14 10.12 12.68
C GLU A 82 11.57 10.44 11.24
N HIS A 83 11.93 9.42 10.47
CA HIS A 83 12.31 9.58 9.07
C HIS A 83 11.14 10.10 8.22
N TYR A 84 9.92 9.64 8.49
CA TYR A 84 8.72 10.13 7.81
C TYR A 84 8.49 11.63 8.09
N MET A 85 8.62 12.06 9.35
CA MET A 85 8.46 13.47 9.73
C MET A 85 9.51 14.35 9.04
N SER A 86 10.79 13.97 9.10
CA SER A 86 11.85 14.74 8.45
C SER A 86 11.67 14.81 6.93
N PHE A 87 11.27 13.70 6.31
CA PHE A 87 10.94 13.64 4.88
C PHE A 87 9.77 14.60 4.53
N HIS A 88 8.68 14.53 5.28
CA HIS A 88 7.49 15.34 5.07
C HIS A 88 7.78 16.83 5.25
N ASP A 89 8.44 17.20 6.35
CA ASP A 89 8.77 18.60 6.66
C ASP A 89 9.75 19.18 5.66
N LYS A 90 10.75 18.41 5.22
CA LYS A 90 11.71 18.84 4.21
C LYS A 90 11.06 19.00 2.83
N TYR A 91 10.08 18.17 2.49
CA TYR A 91 9.29 18.36 1.27
C TYR A 91 8.45 19.65 1.32
N HIS A 92 7.84 19.98 2.47
CA HIS A 92 7.17 21.28 2.65
C HIS A 92 8.13 22.46 2.55
N GLU A 93 9.34 22.34 3.10
CA GLU A 93 10.41 23.35 2.95
C GLU A 93 10.77 23.53 1.46
N LEU A 94 10.91 22.45 0.70
CA LEU A 94 11.17 22.49 -0.75
C LEU A 94 10.05 23.20 -1.51
N LEU A 95 8.79 22.98 -1.11
CA LEU A 95 7.63 23.58 -1.74
C LEU A 95 7.49 25.09 -1.49
N THR A 96 7.91 25.56 -0.31
CA THR A 96 7.65 26.92 0.18
C THR A 96 8.85 27.86 0.02
N THR A 97 10.07 27.33 -0.08
CA THR A 97 11.29 28.16 -0.14
C THR A 97 11.41 28.93 -1.45
N VAL A 98 11.74 30.22 -1.34
CA VAL A 98 12.02 31.14 -2.46
C VAL A 98 13.38 31.80 -2.25
N VAL A 99 14.28 31.66 -3.21
CA VAL A 99 15.65 32.20 -3.17
C VAL A 99 15.81 33.18 -4.31
N ASN A 100 16.12 34.45 -4.01
CA ASN A 100 16.30 35.52 -5.01
C ASN A 100 15.13 35.62 -6.01
N GLY A 101 13.89 35.48 -5.53
CA GLY A 101 12.68 35.49 -6.35
C GLY A 101 12.39 34.18 -7.13
N THR A 102 13.27 33.18 -7.04
CA THR A 102 13.09 31.86 -7.67
C THR A 102 12.60 30.85 -6.64
N SER A 103 11.44 30.23 -6.89
CA SER A 103 10.89 29.19 -6.01
C SER A 103 11.56 27.84 -6.25
N CYS A 104 12.02 27.15 -5.19
CA CYS A 104 12.66 25.83 -5.32
C CYS A 104 11.68 24.78 -5.89
N LYS A 105 10.40 24.82 -5.49
CA LYS A 105 9.32 24.06 -6.13
C LYS A 105 9.34 24.22 -7.63
N SER A 106 9.33 25.48 -8.08
CA SER A 106 9.31 25.77 -9.50
C SER A 106 10.57 25.27 -10.18
N VAL A 107 11.70 25.06 -9.50
CA VAL A 107 12.94 24.57 -10.12
C VAL A 107 12.95 23.05 -10.27
N PHE A 108 12.38 22.31 -9.32
CA PHE A 108 12.57 20.86 -9.24
C PHE A 108 11.30 20.03 -9.44
N ILE A 109 10.13 20.56 -9.11
CA ILE A 109 8.87 19.80 -9.14
C ILE A 109 8.12 20.12 -10.43
N SER A 110 7.61 19.07 -11.09
CA SER A 110 6.82 19.13 -12.32
C SER A 110 7.50 19.87 -13.47
N ARG A 111 8.84 19.75 -13.55
CA ARG A 111 9.66 20.31 -14.63
C ARG A 111 9.86 19.38 -15.81
N ASP A 112 9.78 18.09 -15.57
CA ASP A 112 9.92 17.06 -16.58
C ASP A 112 8.74 16.07 -16.48
N ARG A 113 8.62 15.21 -17.49
CA ARG A 113 7.51 14.23 -17.58
C ARG A 113 7.65 13.08 -16.59
N LEU A 114 8.85 12.84 -16.06
CA LEU A 114 9.11 11.79 -15.09
C LEU A 114 8.74 12.26 -13.67
N ASP A 115 9.02 13.53 -13.36
CA ASP A 115 8.81 14.18 -12.06
C ASP A 115 9.21 13.26 -10.89
N ALA A 116 10.46 12.78 -10.94
CA ALA A 116 10.93 11.73 -10.03
C ALA A 116 10.74 12.11 -8.55
N ILE A 117 10.87 13.39 -8.21
CA ILE A 117 10.69 13.90 -6.84
C ILE A 117 9.25 13.65 -6.37
N LEU A 118 8.26 13.99 -7.20
CA LEU A 118 6.85 13.77 -6.89
C LEU A 118 6.51 12.28 -6.85
N GLU A 119 7.05 11.47 -7.77
CA GLU A 119 6.83 10.02 -7.78
C GLU A 119 7.36 9.35 -6.50
N TYR A 120 8.56 9.70 -6.05
CA TYR A 120 9.08 9.20 -4.76
C TYR A 120 8.27 9.72 -3.59
N HIS A 121 7.81 10.98 -3.65
CA HIS A 121 6.97 11.54 -2.61
C HIS A 121 5.68 10.75 -2.43
N ASP A 122 4.95 10.55 -3.53
CA ASP A 122 3.64 9.90 -3.53
C ASP A 122 3.76 8.42 -3.14
N ASN A 123 4.87 7.77 -3.50
CA ASN A 123 5.15 6.40 -3.06
C ASN A 123 5.38 6.31 -1.55
N ILE A 124 6.17 7.21 -0.96
CA ILE A 124 6.44 7.24 0.48
C ILE A 124 5.16 7.57 1.26
N MET A 125 4.41 8.59 0.82
CA MET A 125 3.10 8.93 1.38
C MET A 125 2.14 7.75 1.29
N GLY A 126 2.10 7.07 0.14
CA GLY A 126 1.26 5.90 -0.08
C GLY A 126 1.58 4.73 0.85
N ILE A 127 2.86 4.50 1.20
CA ILE A 127 3.25 3.49 2.20
C ILE A 127 2.70 3.87 3.58
N TRP A 128 2.87 5.14 3.99
CA TRP A 128 2.39 5.64 5.27
C TRP A 128 0.87 5.57 5.42
N GLU A 129 0.15 5.98 4.38
CA GLU A 129 -1.32 5.98 4.32
C GLU A 129 -1.91 4.56 4.29
N LYS A 130 -1.36 3.66 3.45
CA LYS A 130 -1.78 2.24 3.42
C LYS A 130 -1.47 1.52 4.73
N GLY A 131 -0.45 1.99 5.46
CA GLY A 131 -0.15 1.54 6.82
C GLY A 131 -1.12 2.08 7.87
N HIS A 132 -2.00 3.02 7.51
CA HIS A 132 -2.83 3.80 8.42
C HIS A 132 -2.02 4.36 9.60
N CYS A 133 -0.77 4.76 9.34
CA CYS A 133 0.17 5.09 10.41
C CYS A 133 -0.25 6.33 11.20
N ASN A 134 -1.02 7.25 10.59
CA ASN A 134 -1.59 8.39 11.31
C ASN A 134 -2.49 7.96 12.48
N ALA A 135 -3.16 6.81 12.41
CA ALA A 135 -4.03 6.32 13.49
C ALA A 135 -3.27 5.80 14.72
N CYS A 136 -1.99 5.49 14.58
CA CYS A 136 -1.13 5.12 15.71
C CYS A 136 -0.80 6.34 16.61
N TYR A 137 -1.05 7.57 16.15
CA TYR A 137 -0.59 8.80 16.79
C TYR A 137 -1.73 9.83 16.97
N ASP A 138 -1.63 10.65 18.02
CA ASP A 138 -2.36 11.89 18.20
C ASP A 138 -1.50 13.05 17.68
N TRP A 139 -2.12 13.92 16.87
CA TRP A 139 -1.46 15.01 16.15
C TRP A 139 -1.80 16.41 16.70
N LYS A 140 -2.49 16.50 17.85
CA LYS A 140 -2.96 17.79 18.43
C LYS A 140 -1.87 18.84 18.63
N THR A 141 -0.64 18.43 18.94
CA THR A 141 0.49 19.33 19.24
C THR A 141 1.37 19.61 18.02
N GLY A 142 1.03 19.09 16.84
CA GLY A 142 1.88 19.15 15.64
C GLY A 142 3.06 18.18 15.67
N GLN A 143 3.26 17.44 16.77
CA GLN A 143 4.24 16.36 16.89
C GLN A 143 3.52 15.02 17.06
N PRO A 144 4.07 13.93 16.51
CA PRO A 144 3.48 12.60 16.64
C PRO A 144 3.66 12.07 18.06
N VAL A 145 2.57 12.04 18.84
CA VAL A 145 2.52 11.40 20.16
C VAL A 145 1.71 10.12 20.04
N LEU A 146 2.17 8.99 20.58
CA LEU A 146 1.41 7.74 20.50
C LEU A 146 0.00 7.92 21.07
N SER A 147 -1.01 7.43 20.35
CA SER A 147 -2.39 7.51 20.82
C SER A 147 -2.58 6.65 22.08
N ASN A 148 -3.46 7.09 22.99
CA ASN A 148 -3.79 6.32 24.20
C ASN A 148 -4.21 4.88 23.87
N GLU A 149 -4.90 4.70 22.74
CA GLU A 149 -5.32 3.40 22.24
C GLU A 149 -4.13 2.51 21.86
N THR A 150 -3.17 3.06 21.12
CA THR A 150 -1.96 2.35 20.72
C THR A 150 -1.09 2.00 21.93
N ILE A 151 -0.97 2.91 22.90
CA ILE A 151 -0.26 2.66 24.16
C ILE A 151 -0.89 1.48 24.89
N HIS A 152 -2.21 1.52 25.10
CA HIS A 152 -2.90 0.47 25.83
C HIS A 152 -2.85 -0.88 25.10
N PHE A 153 -2.98 -0.88 23.76
CA PHE A 153 -2.78 -2.10 22.96
C PHE A 153 -1.38 -2.68 23.18
N ASN A 154 -0.34 -1.84 23.10
CA ASN A 154 1.05 -2.27 23.26
C ASN A 154 1.32 -2.84 24.66
N GLU A 155 0.71 -2.29 25.70
CA GLU A 155 0.79 -2.84 27.07
C GLU A 155 0.20 -4.25 27.15
N LEU A 156 -1.03 -4.45 26.66
CA LEU A 156 -1.70 -5.75 26.65
C LEU A 156 -0.95 -6.76 25.76
N PHE A 157 -0.43 -6.30 24.63
CA PHE A 157 0.38 -7.09 23.71
C PHE A 157 1.65 -7.59 24.40
N ASN A 158 2.43 -6.68 25.01
CA ASN A 158 3.66 -7.03 25.72
C ASN A 158 3.36 -8.00 26.87
N GLN A 159 2.34 -7.75 27.70
CA GLN A 159 1.93 -8.67 28.77
C GLN A 159 1.58 -10.07 28.24
N THR A 160 0.93 -10.15 27.08
CA THR A 160 0.56 -11.44 26.46
C THR A 160 1.79 -12.17 25.94
N ILE A 161 2.66 -11.48 25.21
CA ILE A 161 3.89 -12.06 24.68
C ILE A 161 4.85 -12.47 25.80
N ASP A 162 5.02 -11.65 26.84
CA ASP A 162 5.84 -11.97 28.00
C ASP A 162 5.32 -13.21 28.74
N CYS A 163 4.00 -13.35 28.87
CA CYS A 163 3.40 -14.57 29.41
C CYS A 163 3.73 -15.79 28.54
N ILE A 164 3.54 -15.68 27.22
CA ILE A 164 3.83 -16.77 26.29
C ILE A 164 5.32 -17.15 26.39
N MET A 165 6.22 -16.18 26.35
CA MET A 165 7.66 -16.40 26.44
C MET A 165 8.09 -17.02 27.78
N LYS A 166 7.40 -16.71 28.88
CA LYS A 166 7.69 -17.29 30.19
C LYS A 166 7.38 -18.79 30.25
N TYR A 167 6.32 -19.24 29.59
CA TYR A 167 5.86 -20.64 29.66
C TYR A 167 6.21 -21.48 28.43
N ILE A 168 6.73 -20.86 27.37
CA ILE A 168 7.17 -21.59 26.18
C ILE A 168 8.47 -22.34 26.50
N VAL A 169 8.40 -23.67 26.52
CA VAL A 169 9.57 -24.53 26.69
C VAL A 169 10.01 -24.99 25.30
N PRO A 170 11.22 -24.63 24.82
CA PRO A 170 11.66 -24.95 23.46
C PRO A 170 11.71 -26.46 23.15
N SER A 171 11.79 -27.28 24.19
CA SER A 171 12.05 -28.73 24.12
C SER A 171 10.86 -29.61 24.50
N SER A 172 9.71 -29.04 24.88
CA SER A 172 8.50 -29.81 25.17
C SER A 172 7.31 -29.36 24.30
N ASN A 173 6.58 -30.32 23.75
CA ASN A 173 5.32 -30.08 23.03
C ASN A 173 4.16 -29.72 23.98
N ASP A 174 4.43 -29.35 25.23
CA ASP A 174 3.38 -29.09 26.22
C ASP A 174 2.88 -27.64 26.13
N SER A 175 2.34 -27.29 24.96
CA SER A 175 1.70 -25.99 24.71
C SER A 175 0.49 -25.74 25.62
N LYS A 176 -0.03 -26.79 26.27
CA LYS A 176 -1.15 -26.72 27.21
C LYS A 176 -0.84 -25.81 28.39
N VAL A 177 0.40 -25.86 28.93
CA VAL A 177 0.82 -25.00 30.03
C VAL A 177 0.78 -23.52 29.63
N VAL A 178 1.17 -23.20 28.40
CA VAL A 178 1.07 -21.83 27.86
C VAL A 178 -0.39 -21.42 27.73
N CYS A 179 -1.23 -22.28 27.15
CA CYS A 179 -2.65 -21.99 26.97
C CYS A 179 -3.33 -21.73 28.31
N ASP A 180 -3.13 -22.60 29.30
CA ASP A 180 -3.82 -22.53 30.59
C ASP A 180 -3.39 -21.27 31.39
N ASN A 181 -2.11 -20.91 31.36
CA ASN A 181 -1.60 -19.76 32.11
C ASN A 181 -1.78 -18.41 31.40
N CYS A 182 -1.76 -18.37 30.06
CA CYS A 182 -1.80 -17.13 29.29
C CYS A 182 -3.14 -16.83 28.62
N MET A 183 -4.15 -17.71 28.77
CA MET A 183 -5.48 -17.52 28.17
C MET A 183 -6.10 -16.17 28.55
N GLN A 184 -5.98 -15.77 29.82
CA GLN A 184 -6.57 -14.50 30.28
C GLN A 184 -5.89 -13.29 29.66
N SER A 185 -4.56 -13.29 29.52
CA SER A 185 -3.84 -12.21 28.84
C SER A 185 -4.24 -12.12 27.36
N TYR A 186 -4.31 -13.27 26.68
CA TYR A 186 -4.74 -13.35 25.29
C TYR A 186 -6.19 -12.86 25.09
N ILE A 187 -7.15 -13.29 25.93
CA ILE A 187 -8.54 -12.84 25.85
C ILE A 187 -8.65 -11.33 26.06
N LYS A 188 -7.92 -10.76 27.03
CA LYS A 188 -7.92 -9.32 27.27
C LYS A 188 -7.43 -8.54 26.05
N LEU A 189 -6.31 -8.98 25.46
CA LEU A 189 -5.78 -8.41 24.22
C LEU A 189 -6.77 -8.52 23.06
N ASP A 190 -7.37 -9.70 22.85
CA ASP A 190 -8.31 -9.93 21.75
C ASP A 190 -9.61 -9.12 21.90
N ASN A 191 -10.12 -9.00 23.12
CA ASN A 191 -11.30 -8.17 23.40
C ASN A 191 -11.01 -6.69 23.18
N TYR A 192 -9.84 -6.20 23.61
CA TYR A 192 -9.47 -4.81 23.35
C TYR A 192 -9.26 -4.53 21.86
N TYR A 193 -8.61 -5.43 21.13
CA TYR A 193 -8.50 -5.29 19.68
C TYR A 193 -9.88 -5.23 19.00
N LYS A 194 -10.86 -6.02 19.48
CA LYS A 194 -12.24 -5.97 18.95
C LYS A 194 -12.91 -4.62 19.19
N THR A 195 -12.70 -3.95 20.33
CA THR A 195 -13.28 -2.62 20.55
C THR A 195 -12.70 -1.59 19.59
N LEU A 196 -11.39 -1.66 19.32
CA LEU A 196 -10.76 -0.80 18.30
C LEU A 196 -11.35 -1.02 16.89
N SER A 197 -11.76 -2.24 16.56
CA SER A 197 -12.36 -2.57 15.26
C SER A 197 -13.86 -2.32 15.15
N ALA A 198 -14.55 -2.15 16.29
CA ALA A 198 -16.01 -2.03 16.33
C ALA A 198 -16.51 -0.58 16.21
N ASP A 199 -15.72 0.37 16.69
CA ASP A 199 -16.09 1.80 16.72
C ASP A 199 -15.71 2.54 15.43
N ALA A 200 -14.92 1.91 14.55
CA ALA A 200 -14.59 2.42 13.23
C ALA A 200 -15.50 1.78 12.17
N ILE A 201 -16.13 2.61 11.34
CA ILE A 201 -16.85 2.19 10.14
C ILE A 201 -15.81 1.63 9.16
N GLY A 202 -15.39 0.39 9.35
CA GLY A 202 -14.36 -0.28 8.57
C GLY A 202 -13.09 -0.61 9.37
N VAL A 203 -12.50 -1.77 9.05
CA VAL A 203 -11.19 -2.24 9.56
C VAL A 203 -10.03 -1.32 9.12
N ASP A 204 -10.34 -0.33 8.27
CA ASP A 204 -9.42 0.57 7.57
C ASP A 204 -8.97 1.77 8.41
N SER A 205 -9.22 1.81 9.73
CA SER A 205 -8.73 2.89 10.59
C SER A 205 -7.71 2.45 11.63
N ILE A 206 -7.42 1.15 11.74
CA ILE A 206 -6.45 0.65 12.71
C ILE A 206 -5.07 0.65 12.06
N CYS A 207 -4.07 1.21 12.74
CA CYS A 207 -2.71 1.20 12.19
C CYS A 207 -2.17 -0.22 12.01
N MET A 208 -1.44 -0.43 10.92
CA MET A 208 -1.02 -1.77 10.49
C MET A 208 -0.06 -2.46 11.46
N ASP A 209 0.70 -1.71 12.25
CA ASP A 209 1.53 -2.25 13.33
C ASP A 209 0.69 -3.03 14.37
N ILE A 210 -0.50 -2.55 14.70
CA ILE A 210 -1.45 -3.22 15.62
C ILE A 210 -2.07 -4.44 14.94
N VAL A 211 -2.54 -4.27 13.70
CA VAL A 211 -3.18 -5.34 12.92
C VAL A 211 -2.22 -6.53 12.74
N ASP A 212 -0.98 -6.28 12.34
CA ASP A 212 0.03 -7.32 12.14
C ASP A 212 0.42 -8.00 13.47
N SER A 213 0.58 -7.21 14.54
CA SER A 213 0.84 -7.74 15.89
C SER A 213 -0.27 -8.69 16.34
N MET A 214 -1.53 -8.30 16.15
CA MET A 214 -2.66 -9.12 16.55
C MET A 214 -2.80 -10.36 15.67
N ASN A 215 -2.65 -10.23 14.35
CA ASN A 215 -2.71 -11.35 13.42
C ASN A 215 -1.61 -12.38 13.69
N THR A 216 -0.39 -11.91 13.95
CA THR A 216 0.74 -12.75 14.35
C THR A 216 0.45 -13.45 15.67
N THR A 217 -0.06 -12.73 16.67
CA THR A 217 -0.42 -13.31 17.98
C THR A 217 -1.51 -14.37 17.84
N ARG A 218 -2.57 -14.11 17.07
CA ARG A 218 -3.63 -15.09 16.77
C ARG A 218 -3.08 -16.32 16.05
N SER A 219 -2.15 -16.14 15.11
CA SER A 219 -1.49 -17.24 14.41
C SER A 219 -0.69 -18.10 15.37
N ILE A 220 0.13 -17.49 16.24
CA ILE A 220 0.90 -18.20 17.27
C ILE A 220 -0.04 -18.94 18.23
N TRP A 221 -1.08 -18.26 18.73
CA TRP A 221 -2.03 -18.83 19.69
C TRP A 221 -2.81 -20.03 19.11
N SER A 222 -3.31 -19.90 17.89
CA SER A 222 -4.18 -20.90 17.27
C SER A 222 -3.44 -22.00 16.53
N LYS A 223 -2.41 -21.68 15.74
CA LYS A 223 -1.70 -22.63 14.87
C LYS A 223 -0.46 -23.21 15.53
N THR A 224 0.38 -22.36 16.11
CA THR A 224 1.65 -22.81 16.70
C THR A 224 1.41 -23.51 18.04
N LEU A 225 0.63 -22.89 18.93
CA LEU A 225 0.36 -23.40 20.27
C LEU A 225 -0.89 -24.30 20.35
N ASN A 226 -1.75 -24.29 19.34
CA ASN A 226 -3.01 -25.07 19.31
C ASN A 226 -3.92 -24.83 20.52
N CYS A 227 -3.95 -23.61 21.06
CA CYS A 227 -4.77 -23.27 22.22
C CYS A 227 -6.27 -23.18 21.90
N CYS A 228 -6.64 -23.02 20.63
CA CYS A 228 -8.03 -22.97 20.20
C CYS A 228 -8.62 -24.39 20.04
N LYS A 229 -9.17 -24.96 21.12
CA LYS A 229 -9.84 -26.28 21.09
C LYS A 229 -11.32 -26.23 20.66
N VAL A 230 -11.94 -25.05 20.70
CA VAL A 230 -13.40 -24.87 20.57
C VAL A 230 -13.94 -25.24 19.18
N ARG A 231 -13.12 -25.20 18.12
CA ARG A 231 -13.59 -25.48 16.75
C ARG A 231 -13.58 -26.97 16.35
N ARG A 232 -13.38 -27.88 17.31
CA ARG A 232 -13.38 -29.34 17.06
C ARG A 232 -14.62 -30.06 17.55
N THR A 233 -15.62 -29.37 18.08
CA THR A 233 -16.94 -30.02 18.22
C THR A 233 -17.46 -30.26 16.81
N PRO A 234 -17.69 -31.51 16.37
CA PRO A 234 -18.33 -31.73 15.09
C PRO A 234 -19.65 -30.96 15.12
N GLU A 235 -19.94 -30.18 14.08
CA GLU A 235 -21.18 -29.42 13.94
C GLU A 235 -22.36 -30.37 13.68
N VAL A 236 -22.47 -31.45 14.46
CA VAL A 236 -23.45 -32.53 14.32
C VAL A 236 -24.85 -31.94 14.35
N VAL A 237 -25.08 -30.97 15.23
CA VAL A 237 -26.38 -30.27 15.31
C VAL A 237 -26.69 -29.55 14.01
N PHE A 238 -25.71 -28.86 13.40
CA PHE A 238 -25.88 -28.17 12.12
C PHE A 238 -26.08 -29.16 10.97
N LEU A 239 -25.30 -30.23 10.92
CA LEU A 239 -25.39 -31.28 9.91
C LEU A 239 -26.75 -32.01 9.98
N VAL A 240 -27.21 -32.38 11.17
CA VAL A 240 -28.51 -33.01 11.40
C VAL A 240 -29.64 -32.07 10.99
N SER A 241 -29.56 -30.79 11.38
CA SER A 241 -30.58 -29.79 11.03
C SER A 241 -30.67 -29.58 9.51
N THR A 242 -29.51 -29.45 8.85
CA THR A 242 -29.43 -29.31 7.39
C THR A 242 -29.95 -30.55 6.67
N GLY A 243 -29.65 -31.74 7.20
CA GLY A 243 -30.15 -33.02 6.68
C GLY A 243 -31.67 -33.11 6.74
N ILE A 244 -32.28 -32.75 7.88
CA ILE A 244 -33.74 -32.73 8.05
C ILE A 244 -34.38 -31.74 7.08
N ILE A 245 -33.87 -30.50 7.02
CA ILE A 245 -34.41 -29.46 6.13
C ILE A 245 -34.32 -29.90 4.66
N SER A 246 -33.23 -30.56 4.27
CA SER A 246 -33.04 -31.07 2.90
C SER A 246 -33.98 -32.23 2.55
N LEU A 247 -34.47 -32.98 3.55
CA LEU A 247 -35.40 -34.09 3.39
C LEU A 247 -36.88 -33.65 3.32
N LEU A 248 -37.21 -32.48 3.88
CA LEU A 248 -38.57 -31.95 3.89
C LEU A 248 -39.22 -31.81 2.50
N PRO A 249 -38.53 -31.29 1.46
CA PRO A 249 -39.10 -31.22 0.11
C PRO A 249 -39.40 -32.60 -0.47
N ILE A 250 -38.53 -33.58 -0.24
CA ILE A 250 -38.69 -34.96 -0.71
C ILE A 250 -39.93 -35.57 -0.06
N LEU A 251 -40.05 -35.44 1.26
CA LEU A 251 -41.21 -35.90 2.00
C LEU A 251 -42.50 -35.20 1.55
N TYR A 252 -42.45 -33.89 1.30
CA TYR A 252 -43.58 -33.13 0.77
C TYR A 252 -44.08 -33.70 -0.58
N TYR A 253 -43.18 -33.97 -1.52
CA TYR A 253 -43.56 -34.55 -2.82
C TYR A 253 -44.07 -35.99 -2.69
N LEU A 254 -43.53 -36.79 -1.75
CA LEU A 254 -44.03 -38.14 -1.47
C LEU A 254 -45.45 -38.09 -0.89
N VAL A 255 -45.70 -37.20 0.08
CA VAL A 255 -47.04 -36.99 0.65
C VAL A 255 -48.01 -36.53 -0.43
N LEU A 256 -47.63 -35.59 -1.30
CA LEU A 256 -48.47 -35.21 -2.43
C LEU A 256 -48.78 -36.38 -3.37
N ARG A 257 -47.83 -37.28 -3.61
CA ARG A 257 -48.04 -38.43 -4.50
C ARG A 257 -48.97 -39.49 -3.91
N TYR A 258 -48.85 -39.78 -2.63
CA TYR A 258 -49.55 -40.90 -1.99
C TYR A 258 -50.78 -40.50 -1.18
N CYS A 259 -50.80 -39.31 -0.60
CA CYS A 259 -51.89 -38.82 0.27
C CYS A 259 -52.78 -37.76 -0.40
N SER A 260 -52.43 -37.23 -1.58
CA SER A 260 -53.42 -36.46 -2.34
C SER A 260 -54.53 -37.42 -2.75
N PRO A 261 -55.80 -37.15 -2.40
CA PRO A 261 -56.89 -37.90 -3.00
C PRO A 261 -56.71 -37.80 -4.52
N MET A 262 -56.88 -38.91 -5.24
CA MET A 262 -57.25 -38.87 -6.65
C MET A 262 -58.47 -37.96 -6.71
N ARG A 263 -58.25 -36.65 -6.90
CA ARG A 263 -59.32 -35.75 -7.31
C ARG A 263 -59.69 -36.30 -8.66
N ASP A 264 -60.79 -37.03 -8.69
CA ASP A 264 -61.44 -37.44 -9.93
C ASP A 264 -61.33 -36.27 -10.87
N LEU A 265 -60.50 -36.43 -11.89
CA LEU A 265 -60.26 -35.40 -12.88
C LEU A 265 -61.67 -34.98 -13.32
N PRO A 266 -62.10 -33.71 -13.14
CA PRO A 266 -63.44 -33.32 -13.57
C PRO A 266 -63.56 -33.80 -15.01
N ASN A 267 -64.63 -34.56 -15.31
CA ASN A 267 -64.84 -35.33 -16.55
C ASN A 267 -64.70 -34.49 -17.85
N VAL A 268 -64.37 -33.21 -17.75
CA VAL A 268 -64.04 -32.23 -18.78
C VAL A 268 -62.81 -32.62 -19.63
N LEU A 269 -61.87 -33.42 -19.12
CA LEU A 269 -60.71 -33.89 -19.92
C LEU A 269 -60.90 -35.29 -20.52
N LYS A 270 -62.13 -35.82 -20.55
CA LYS A 270 -62.44 -37.13 -21.14
C LYS A 270 -62.70 -37.09 -22.65
N GLN A 271 -62.29 -36.03 -23.34
CA GLN A 271 -62.29 -36.02 -24.80
C GLN A 271 -60.87 -36.24 -25.31
N SER A 272 -60.52 -37.51 -25.56
CA SER A 272 -59.22 -37.83 -26.14
C SER A 272 -59.16 -37.25 -27.56
N ARG A 273 -58.24 -36.30 -27.77
CA ARG A 273 -57.92 -35.77 -29.11
C ARG A 273 -57.54 -36.88 -30.09
N PHE A 274 -57.11 -38.04 -29.57
CA PHE A 274 -56.83 -39.25 -30.32
C PHE A 274 -58.07 -39.83 -31.03
N LYS A 275 -59.23 -39.85 -30.36
CA LYS A 275 -60.49 -40.32 -30.99
C LYS A 275 -60.92 -39.41 -32.15
N GLN A 276 -60.64 -38.11 -32.02
CA GLN A 276 -60.95 -37.10 -33.04
C GLN A 276 -59.97 -37.15 -34.23
N SER A 277 -58.71 -37.54 -34.00
CA SER A 277 -57.72 -37.84 -35.04
C SER A 277 -58.11 -39.05 -35.88
N ILE A 278 -58.49 -40.17 -35.23
CA ILE A 278 -58.90 -41.40 -35.91
C ILE A 278 -60.17 -41.21 -36.75
N LEU A 279 -61.17 -40.49 -36.23
CA LEU A 279 -62.38 -40.20 -37.01
C LEU A 279 -62.08 -39.32 -38.23
N ARG A 280 -61.12 -38.40 -38.15
CA ARG A 280 -60.67 -37.59 -39.30
C ARG A 280 -59.85 -38.41 -40.31
N SER A 281 -59.09 -39.41 -39.88
CA SER A 281 -58.34 -40.27 -40.80
C SER A 281 -59.23 -41.29 -41.50
N LEU A 282 -60.25 -41.82 -40.81
CA LEU A 282 -61.21 -42.76 -41.38
C LEU A 282 -62.24 -42.09 -42.31
N GLY A 283 -62.55 -40.81 -42.09
CA GLY A 283 -63.43 -40.03 -42.98
C GLY A 283 -62.78 -39.51 -44.26
N ARG A 284 -61.51 -39.84 -44.53
CA ARG A 284 -60.78 -39.40 -45.73
C ARG A 284 -60.51 -40.51 -46.75
N SER A 285 -61.10 -41.69 -46.54
CA SER A 285 -61.09 -42.81 -47.47
C SER A 285 -62.53 -43.24 -47.77
N ASN A 286 -63.23 -42.39 -48.53
CA ASN A 286 -64.27 -42.71 -49.51
C ASN A 286 -64.78 -41.39 -50.12
#